data_AF-A0A433WSG0-F1
#
_entry.id   AF-A0A433WSG0-F1
#
_cell.length_a   1.000
_cell.length_b   1.000
_cell.length_c   1.000
_cell.angle_alpha   90.00
_cell.angle_beta   90.00
_cell.angle_gamma   90.00
#
_symmetry.space_group_name_H-M   'P 1'
#
loop_
_entity.id
_entity.type
_entity.pdbx_description
1 polymer ?
#
loop_
_entity_poly.entity_id
_entity_poly.type
_entity_poly.pdbx_seq_one_letter_code
_entity_poly.pdbx_strand_id
1 'polypeptide(L)'
;MKAAPLTTRHWLSKTLAALIPGAALALGVMVLIGHLCGSTGNPMTLSAQFLMWGAALIWVLCLSLCFLFRSGLGAWFGFGWLACLVWLANTLMAGFSAGGSP
;
A
#
# COMPACT_ATOMS: atom_id res chain seq x y z
N MET A 1 -32.47 17.27 20.93
CA MET A 1 -31.09 16.84 20.65
C MET A 1 -30.58 17.65 19.47
N LYS A 2 -29.63 18.57 19.67
CA LYS A 2 -29.08 19.40 18.59
C LYS A 2 -28.12 18.51 17.80
N ALA A 3 -28.45 18.16 16.56
CA ALA A 3 -27.55 17.39 15.71
C ALA A 3 -26.25 18.18 15.57
N ALA A 4 -25.17 17.68 16.17
CA ALA A 4 -23.86 18.30 16.03
C ALA A 4 -23.54 18.33 14.52
N PRO A 5 -23.18 19.49 13.95
CA PRO A 5 -22.80 19.53 12.54
C PRO A 5 -21.63 18.56 12.36
N LEU A 6 -21.79 17.60 11.46
CA LEU A 6 -20.73 16.68 11.04
C LEU A 6 -19.69 17.51 10.29
N THR A 7 -18.87 18.24 11.04
CA THR A 7 -17.78 19.05 10.48
C THR A 7 -16.65 18.09 10.14
N THR A 8 -16.70 17.57 8.93
CA THR A 8 -15.73 16.60 8.44
C THR A 8 -14.43 17.31 8.05
N ARG A 9 -13.81 18.10 8.94
CA ARG A 9 -12.59 18.89 8.60
C ARG A 9 -11.40 18.05 8.13
N HIS A 10 -11.43 16.74 8.32
CA HIS A 10 -10.30 15.85 8.05
C HIS A 10 -10.58 14.76 7.01
N TRP A 11 -11.74 14.71 6.33
CA TRP A 11 -11.99 13.63 5.35
C TRP A 11 -10.96 13.67 4.23
N LEU A 12 -10.76 14.83 3.61
CA LEU A 12 -9.86 14.96 2.46
C LEU A 12 -8.43 14.55 2.83
N SER A 13 -7.96 14.94 4.02
CA SER A 13 -6.65 14.52 4.52
C SER A 13 -6.54 13.01 4.75
N LYS A 14 -7.63 12.33 5.15
CA LYS A 14 -7.68 10.88 5.35
C LYS A 14 -7.73 10.12 4.03
N THR A 15 -8.54 10.59 3.08
CA THR A 15 -8.60 9.99 1.74
C THR A 15 -7.28 10.19 1.01
N LEU A 16 -6.64 11.36 1.08
CA LEU A 16 -5.30 11.57 0.51
C LEU A 16 -4.23 10.67 1.17
N ALA A 17 -4.34 10.43 2.49
CA ALA A 17 -3.45 9.51 3.22
C ALA A 17 -3.60 8.06 2.74
N ALA A 18 -4.81 7.63 2.41
CA ALA A 18 -5.03 6.28 1.89
C ALA A 18 -4.81 6.19 0.38
N LEU A 19 -4.98 7.29 -0.35
CA LEU A 19 -4.76 7.33 -1.78
C LEU A 19 -3.27 7.21 -2.10
N ILE A 20 -2.44 8.08 -1.52
CA ILE A 20 -1.01 8.17 -1.86
C ILE A 20 -0.21 7.07 -1.13
N PRO A 21 -0.09 7.09 0.22
CA PRO A 21 0.55 6.01 0.96
C PRO A 21 -0.07 4.62 0.74
N GLY A 22 -1.40 4.53 0.63
CA GLY A 22 -2.06 3.24 0.40
C GLY A 22 -1.80 2.67 -0.99
N ALA A 23 -1.67 3.51 -2.04
CA ALA A 23 -1.20 3.04 -3.35
C ALA A 23 0.23 2.53 -3.27
N ALA A 24 1.12 3.30 -2.64
CA ALA A 24 2.52 2.92 -2.47
C ALA A 24 2.68 1.61 -1.69
N LEU A 25 1.85 1.40 -0.67
CA LEU A 25 1.79 0.17 0.10
C LEU A 25 1.28 -1.01 -0.73
N ALA A 26 0.17 -0.84 -1.44
CA ALA A 26 -0.40 -1.89 -2.27
C ALA A 26 0.60 -2.37 -3.33
N LEU A 27 1.28 -1.44 -4.00
CA LEU A 27 2.34 -1.74 -4.96
C LEU A 27 3.52 -2.44 -4.28
N GLY A 28 3.98 -1.93 -3.13
CA GLY A 28 5.09 -2.52 -2.39
C GLY A 28 4.82 -3.96 -1.98
N VAL A 29 3.60 -4.27 -1.49
CA VAL A 29 3.18 -5.63 -1.12
C VAL A 29 3.20 -6.56 -2.35
N MET A 30 2.72 -6.08 -3.50
CA MET A 30 2.75 -6.89 -4.71
C MET A 30 4.16 -7.14 -5.24
N VAL A 31 5.08 -6.20 -5.09
CA VAL A 31 6.51 -6.40 -5.43
C VAL A 31 7.12 -7.47 -4.52
N LEU A 32 6.80 -7.45 -3.23
CA LEU A 32 7.25 -8.45 -2.25
C LEU A 32 6.76 -9.86 -2.61
N ILE A 33 5.48 -9.96 -3.01
CA ILE A 33 4.90 -11.19 -3.55
C ILE A 33 5.57 -11.59 -4.87
N GLY A 34 5.89 -10.63 -5.74
CA GLY A 34 6.59 -10.86 -7.00
C GLY A 34 7.98 -11.48 -6.81
N HIS A 35 8.72 -11.03 -5.81
CA HIS A 35 10.01 -11.63 -5.41
C HIS A 35 9.82 -13.09 -4.97
N LEU A 36 8.78 -13.40 -4.20
CA LEU A 36 8.50 -14.77 -3.74
C LEU A 36 8.02 -15.69 -4.87
N CYS A 37 7.28 -15.15 -5.85
CA CYS A 37 6.70 -15.94 -6.93
C CYS A 37 7.67 -16.17 -8.10
N GLY A 38 8.87 -15.57 -8.07
CA GLY A 38 9.83 -15.64 -9.17
C GLY A 38 9.25 -15.08 -10.48
N SER A 39 8.34 -14.10 -10.41
CA SER A 39 7.65 -13.58 -11.58
C SER A 39 8.69 -12.98 -12.52
N THR A 40 8.94 -13.65 -13.64
CA THR A 40 9.61 -13.04 -14.78
C THR A 40 8.77 -11.84 -15.19
N GLY A 41 9.38 -10.69 -15.50
CA GLY A 41 8.68 -9.43 -15.77
C GLY A 41 7.78 -9.41 -17.01
N ASN A 42 7.27 -10.58 -17.43
CA ASN A 42 6.36 -10.76 -18.54
C ASN A 42 4.91 -10.46 -18.09
N PRO A 43 4.31 -9.35 -18.58
CA PRO A 43 2.97 -8.91 -18.18
C PRO A 43 1.84 -9.82 -18.70
N MET A 44 2.11 -10.72 -19.65
CA MET A 44 1.10 -11.64 -20.19
C MET A 44 0.91 -12.92 -19.36
N THR A 45 1.66 -13.08 -18.27
CA THR A 45 1.54 -14.25 -17.40
C THR A 45 0.32 -14.14 -16.48
N LEU A 46 -0.34 -15.27 -16.21
CA LEU A 46 -1.47 -15.31 -15.27
C LEU A 46 -1.07 -14.78 -13.88
N SER A 47 0.17 -15.05 -13.46
CA SER A 47 0.76 -14.49 -12.24
C SER A 47 0.80 -12.96 -12.27
N ALA A 48 1.24 -12.33 -13.37
CA ALA A 48 1.27 -10.87 -13.47
C ALA A 48 -0.13 -10.24 -13.38
N GLN A 49 -1.15 -10.89 -13.96
CA GLN A 49 -2.53 -10.42 -13.84
C GLN A 49 -3.06 -10.53 -12.40
N PHE A 50 -2.78 -11.64 -11.72
CA PHE A 50 -3.09 -11.79 -10.29
C PHE A 50 -2.38 -10.72 -9.47
N LEU A 51 -1.13 -10.40 -9.80
CA LEU A 51 -0.40 -9.35 -9.11
C LEU A 51 -1.05 -7.97 -9.31
N MET A 52 -1.45 -7.65 -10.54
CA MET A 52 -2.09 -6.38 -10.87
C MET A 52 -3.44 -6.20 -10.18
N TRP A 53 -4.31 -7.21 -10.23
CA TRP A 53 -5.62 -7.16 -9.58
C TRP A 53 -5.51 -7.22 -8.05
N GLY A 54 -4.53 -7.96 -7.53
CA GLY A 54 -4.20 -7.97 -6.11
C GLY A 54 -3.84 -6.57 -5.59
N ALA A 55 -3.02 -5.81 -6.33
CA ALA A 55 -2.70 -4.43 -5.99
C ALA A 55 -3.96 -3.58 -5.88
N ALA A 56 -4.86 -3.67 -6.87
CA ALA A 56 -6.10 -2.90 -6.89
C ALA A 56 -7.01 -3.22 -5.69
N LEU A 57 -7.17 -4.51 -5.35
CA LEU A 57 -7.97 -4.93 -4.21
C LEU A 57 -7.39 -4.43 -2.88
N ILE A 58 -6.07 -4.56 -2.69
CA ILE A 58 -5.39 -4.06 -1.49
C ILE A 58 -5.54 -2.53 -1.39
N TRP A 59 -5.46 -1.82 -2.51
CA TRP A 59 -5.63 -0.38 -2.53
C TRP A 59 -7.05 0.06 -2.14
N VAL A 60 -8.08 -0.62 -2.65
CA VAL A 60 -9.48 -0.38 -2.26
C VAL A 60 -9.72 -0.71 -0.78
N LEU A 61 -9.08 -1.75 -0.24
CA LEU A 61 -9.11 -2.05 1.19
C LEU A 61 -8.46 -0.92 2.01
N CYS A 62 -7.34 -0.35 1.56
CA CYS A 62 -6.72 0.80 2.22
C CYS A 62 -7.64 2.03 2.23
N LEU A 63 -8.32 2.30 1.11
CA LEU A 63 -9.33 3.37 1.02
C LEU A 63 -10.50 3.13 1.98
N SER A 64 -10.89 1.88 2.22
CA SER A 64 -11.94 1.54 3.18
C SER A 64 -11.46 1.65 4.63
N LEU A 65 -10.25 1.17 4.93
CA LEU A 65 -9.61 1.23 6.24
C LEU A 65 -9.28 2.66 6.68
N CYS A 66 -9.17 3.62 5.75
CA CYS A 66 -8.95 5.03 6.08
C CYS A 66 -10.05 5.63 6.97
N PHE A 67 -11.28 5.11 6.89
CA PHE A 67 -12.41 5.53 7.72
C PHE A 67 -12.35 5.00 9.15
N LEU A 68 -11.56 3.94 9.40
CA LEU A 68 -11.33 3.40 10.73
C LEU A 68 -10.48 4.35 11.60
N PHE A 69 -9.66 5.19 10.97
CA PHE A 69 -8.82 6.14 11.68
C PHE A 69 -9.62 7.36 12.13
N ARG A 70 -9.53 7.67 13.43
CA ARG A 70 -10.21 8.82 14.04
C ARG A 70 -9.59 10.15 13.59
N SER A 71 -8.29 10.22 13.28
CA SER A 71 -7.56 11.42 12.84
C SER A 71 -6.88 11.26 11.47
N GLY A 72 -6.72 12.36 10.72
CA GLY A 72 -5.99 12.37 9.43
C GLY A 72 -4.49 12.14 9.59
N LEU A 73 -3.88 12.70 10.64
CA LEU A 73 -2.47 12.47 10.99
C LEU A 73 -2.19 11.00 11.33
N GLY A 74 -3.08 10.34 12.06
CA GLY A 74 -2.94 8.91 12.38
C GLY A 74 -2.99 8.02 11.14
N ALA A 75 -3.83 8.37 10.15
CA ALA A 75 -3.86 7.67 8.86
C ALA A 75 -2.55 7.87 8.07
N TRP A 76 -2.00 9.09 8.05
CA TRP A 76 -0.72 9.38 7.40
C TRP A 76 0.44 8.64 8.05
N PHE A 77 0.55 8.66 9.38
CA PHE A 77 1.60 7.92 10.08
C PHE A 77 1.40 6.41 9.93
N GLY A 78 0.18 5.90 10.03
CA GLY A 78 -0.10 4.47 9.87
C GLY A 78 0.26 3.95 8.47
N PHE A 79 -0.39 4.48 7.43
CA PHE A 79 -0.14 4.04 6.06
C PHE A 79 1.26 4.43 5.58
N GLY A 80 1.77 5.59 5.96
CA GLY A 80 3.12 6.03 5.62
C GLY A 80 4.20 5.15 6.24
N TRP A 81 4.10 4.84 7.54
CA TRP A 81 5.05 3.95 8.22
C TRP A 81 5.01 2.55 7.63
N LEU A 82 3.81 2.02 7.41
CA LEU A 82 3.63 0.70 6.82
C LEU A 82 4.19 0.64 5.39
N ALA A 83 3.98 1.70 4.58
CA ALA A 83 4.56 1.80 3.24
C ALA A 83 6.10 1.85 3.30
N CYS A 84 6.68 2.66 4.18
CA CYS A 84 8.13 2.71 4.38
C CYS A 84 8.72 1.36 4.76
N LEU A 85 8.07 0.61 5.68
CA LEU A 85 8.53 -0.72 6.08
C LEU A 85 8.50 -1.72 4.93
N VAL A 86 7.43 -1.72 4.14
CA VAL A 86 7.28 -2.61 2.97
C VAL A 86 8.35 -2.29 1.91
N TRP A 87 8.60 -1.01 1.65
CA TRP A 87 9.62 -0.60 0.69
C TRP A 87 11.04 -0.88 1.19
N LEU A 88 11.31 -0.68 2.48
CA LEU A 88 12.58 -1.07 3.10
C LEU A 88 12.82 -2.59 2.98
N ALA A 89 11.80 -3.40 3.20
CA ALA A 89 11.90 -4.85 3.03
C ALA A 89 12.22 -5.22 1.57
N ASN A 90 11.56 -4.58 0.59
CA ASN A 90 11.85 -4.80 -0.82
C ASN A 90 13.29 -4.43 -1.20
N THR A 91 13.80 -3.28 -0.74
CA THR A 91 15.18 -2.87 -1.07
C THR A 91 16.22 -3.78 -0.40
N LEU A 92 15.95 -4.26 0.81
CA LEU A 92 16.79 -5.27 1.46
C LEU A 92 16.80 -6.58 0.66
N MET A 93 15.64 -7.11 0.28
CA MET A 93 15.53 -8.33 -0.53
C MET A 93 16.22 -8.18 -1.90
N ALA A 94 16.03 -7.05 -2.57
CA ALA A 94 16.71 -6.75 -3.83
C ALA A 94 18.23 -6.64 -3.65
N GLY A 95 18.69 -6.03 -2.55
CA GLY A 95 20.11 -5.92 -2.19
C GLY A 95 20.75 -7.29 -1.94
N PHE A 96 20.06 -8.19 -1.24
CA PHE A 96 20.53 -9.57 -1.05
C PHE A 96 20.60 -10.35 -2.36
N SER A 97 19.61 -10.20 -3.25
CA SER A 97 19.65 -10.82 -4.58
C SER A 97 20.78 -10.28 -5.46
N ALA A 98 21.12 -8.99 -5.37
CA ALA A 98 22.20 -8.39 -6.14
C ALA A 98 23.59 -8.82 -5.65
N GLY A 99 23.78 -8.95 -4.33
CA GLY A 99 25.05 -9.36 -3.71
C GLY A 99 25.41 -10.85 -3.87
N GLY A 100 24.47 -11.67 -4.36
CA GLY A 100 24.67 -13.12 -4.57
C GLY A 100 25.17 -13.52 -5.97
N SER A 101 25.59 -12.56 -6.80
CA SER A 101 26.09 -12.84 -8.16
C SER A 101 27.62 -13.09 -8.12
N PRO A 102 28.13 -14.32 -8.35
CA PRO A 102 29.55 -14.53 -8.62
C PRO A 102 29.98 -13.96 -9.97
#